data_AF-A0A6V8KVA8-F1
#
_entry.id   AF-A0A6V8KVA8-F1
#
_cell.length_a   1.000
_cell.length_b   1.000
_cell.length_c   1.000
_cell.angle_alpha   90.00
_cell.angle_beta   90.00
_cell.angle_gamma   90.00
#
_symmetry.space_group_name_H-M   'P 1'
#
loop_
_entity.id
_entity.type
_entity.pdbx_description
1 polymer ?
#
loop_
_entity_poly.entity_id
_entity_poly.type
_entity_poly.pdbx_seq_one_letter_code
_entity_poly.pdbx_strand_id
1 'polypeptide(L)' 'MLVAALMSEYEPDGVTWHNGDTGGFSAYAGFDRAEGRGVVVLGNTDRSVDNLGRRLLGAGERDGGFDWA' A
#
# COMPACT_ATOMS: atom_id res chain seq x y z
N MET A 1 2.72 7.56 17.40
CA MET A 1 1.63 8.49 17.04
C MET A 1 0.79 7.77 16.02
N LEU A 2 -0.40 7.29 16.40
CA LEU A 2 -1.32 6.56 15.52
C LEU A 2 -2.49 7.48 15.21
N VAL A 3 -2.50 8.07 14.02
CA VAL A 3 -3.71 8.48 13.29
C VAL A 3 -3.39 8.27 11.83
N ALA A 4 -3.79 7.14 11.28
CA ALA A 4 -4.12 7.07 9.87
C ALA A 4 -5.63 7.24 9.81
N ALA A 5 -6.07 8.45 9.46
CA ALA A 5 -7.45 8.70 9.14
C ALA A 5 -7.77 7.93 7.86
N LEU A 6 -8.92 7.26 7.88
CA LEU A 6 -9.61 6.59 6.77
C LEU A 6 -9.56 7.40 5.46
N MET A 7 -8.48 7.28 4.70
CA MET A 7 -8.41 7.66 3.29
C MET A 7 -7.91 6.44 2.54
N SER A 8 -8.87 5.65 2.05
CA SER A 8 -8.63 4.79 0.90
C SER A 8 -8.15 5.71 -0.22
N GLU A 9 -6.88 5.65 -0.61
CA GLU A 9 -6.51 6.15 -1.91
C GLU A 9 -7.24 5.26 -2.93
N TYR A 10 -8.24 5.85 -3.57
CA TYR A 10 -8.91 5.24 -4.71
C TYR A 10 -8.09 5.63 -5.93
N GLU A 11 -7.28 4.69 -6.40
CA GLU A 11 -6.60 4.86 -7.66
C GLU A 11 -7.61 4.63 -8.81
N PRO A 12 -7.49 5.34 -9.94
CA PRO A 12 -8.45 5.27 -11.04
C PRO A 12 -8.65 3.86 -11.62
N ASP A 13 -7.70 2.96 -11.40
CA ASP A 13 -7.70 1.57 -11.80
C ASP A 13 -8.43 0.62 -10.82
N GLY A 14 -9.06 1.14 -9.76
CA GLY A 14 -9.94 0.39 -8.87
C GLY A 14 -9.22 -0.31 -7.72
N VAL A 15 -7.94 0.01 -7.52
CA VAL A 15 -7.16 -0.42 -6.36
C VAL A 15 -7.47 0.51 -5.19
N THR A 16 -7.80 -0.09 -4.04
CA THR A 16 -7.82 0.60 -2.74
C THR A 16 -6.65 0.11 -1.92
N TRP A 17 -5.86 1.03 -1.39
CA TRP A 17 -4.74 0.67 -0.53
C TRP A 17 -4.56 1.63 0.64
N HIS A 18 -3.79 1.18 1.62
CA HIS A 18 -3.40 1.91 2.80
C HIS A 18 -2.07 1.37 3.32
N ASN A 19 -1.20 2.23 3.84
CA ASN A 19 0.06 1.84 4.48
C ASN A 19 0.12 2.34 5.93
N GLY A 20 1.14 1.95 6.68
CA GLY A 20 1.34 2.49 8.01
C GLY A 20 2.73 2.20 8.55
N ASP A 21 3.31 3.21 9.20
CA ASP A 21 4.66 3.15 9.72
C ASP A 21 4.71 3.53 11.20
N THR A 22 5.59 2.83 11.92
CA THR A 22 6.10 3.21 13.23
C THR A 22 7.63 3.17 13.16
N GLY A 23 8.33 3.65 14.19
CA GLY A 23 9.81 3.78 14.17
C GLY A 23 10.62 2.49 13.96
N GLY A 24 9.99 1.32 13.79
CA GLY A 24 10.66 0.08 13.40
C GLY A 24 9.74 -0.93 12.70
N PHE A 25 8.57 -0.51 12.23
CA PHE A 25 7.65 -1.38 11.50
C PHE A 25 6.98 -0.61 10.39
N SER A 26 6.80 -1.27 9.25
CA SER A 26 6.08 -0.79 8.09
C SER A 26 5.03 -1.81 7.66
N ALA A 27 3.92 -1.33 7.11
CA ALA A 27 2.81 -2.17 6.68
C ALA A 27 2.18 -1.62 5.40
N TYR A 28 1.70 -2.53 4.56
CA TYR A 28 0.88 -2.25 3.37
C TYR A 28 -0.34 -3.17 3.38
N ALA A 29 -1.52 -2.65 3.04
CA ALA A 29 -2.72 -3.41 2.76
C ALA A 29 -3.39 -2.86 1.50
N GLY A 30 -3.55 -3.70 0.48
CA GLY A 30 -4.12 -3.34 -0.81
C GLY A 30 -5.13 -4.36 -1.31
N PHE A 31 -6.14 -3.88 -2.04
CA PHE A 31 -7.19 -4.69 -2.65
C PHE A 31 -7.54 -4.16 -4.04
N ASP A 32 -7.38 -5.03 -5.04
CA ASP A 32 -7.84 -4.83 -6.41
C ASP A 32 -9.22 -5.49 -6.56
N ARG A 33 -10.25 -4.64 -6.72
CA ARG A 33 -11.64 -5.10 -6.89
C ARG A 33 -11.91 -5.72 -8.26
N ALA A 34 -11.20 -5.27 -9.29
CA ALA A 34 -11.41 -5.75 -10.66
C ALA A 34 -10.90 -7.19 -10.79
N GLU A 35 -9.74 -7.48 -10.19
CA GLU A 35 -9.11 -8.80 -10.24
C GLU A 35 -9.46 -9.70 -9.04
N GLY A 36 -10.14 -9.16 -8.02
CA GLY A 36 -10.49 -9.88 -6.80
C GLY A 36 -9.27 -10.29 -5.97
N ARG A 37 -8.19 -9.48 -6.00
CA ARG A 37 -6.91 -9.78 -5.37
C ARG A 37 -6.68 -8.86 -4.17
N GLY A 38 -6.14 -9.42 -3.09
CA GLY A 38 -5.74 -8.68 -1.90
C GLY A 38 -4.34 -9.05 -1.45
N VAL A 39 -3.56 -8.05 -1.02
CA VAL A 39 -2.20 -8.22 -0.51
C VAL A 39 -2.05 -7.47 0.80
N VAL A 40 -1.45 -8.14 1.78
CA VAL A 40 -0.99 -7.51 3.02
C VAL A 40 0.49 -7.83 3.20
N VAL A 41 1.29 -6.80 3.48
CA VAL A 41 2.72 -6.93 3.78
C VAL A 41 2.96 -6.31 5.16
N LEU A 42 3.68 -7.03 6.02
CA LEU A 42 4.10 -6.57 7.34
C LEU A 42 5.62 -6.72 7.47
N GLY A 43 6.31 -5.64 7.79
CA GLY A 43 7.77 -5.61 7.98
C GLY A 43 8.15 -5.22 9.39
N ASN A 44 9.12 -5.92 10.00
CA ASN A 44 9.80 -5.46 11.24
C ASN A 44 10.95 -4.49 10.92
N THR A 45 10.71 -3.62 9.96
CA THR A 45 11.70 -2.69 9.44
C THR A 45 11.10 -1.30 9.33
N ASP A 46 11.94 -0.29 9.44
CA ASP A 46 11.63 1.10 9.15
C ASP A 46 11.66 1.41 7.64
N ARG A 47 12.02 0.44 6.79
CA ARG A 47 11.97 0.57 5.33
C ARG A 47 10.54 0.40 4.84
N SER A 48 10.06 1.29 3.98
CA SER A 48 8.73 1.15 3.36
C SER A 48 8.61 -0.17 2.58
N VAL A 49 7.44 -0.79 2.69
CA VAL A 49 7.05 -2.02 2.00
C VAL A 49 6.06 -1.79 0.86
N ASP A 50 5.72 -0.53 0.56
CA ASP A 50 4.62 -0.19 -0.36
C ASP A 50 4.90 -0.67 -1.78
N ASN A 51 6.12 -0.47 -2.27
CA ASN A 51 6.54 -0.96 -3.59
C ASN A 51 6.46 -2.49 -3.70
N LEU A 52 6.81 -3.20 -2.62
CA LEU A 52 6.68 -4.65 -2.56
C LEU A 52 5.19 -5.04 -2.59
N GLY A 53 4.36 -4.36 -1.80
CA GLY A 53 2.91 -4.56 -1.76
C GLY A 53 2.23 -4.35 -3.11
N ARG A 54 2.47 -3.20 -3.76
CA ARG A 54 1.92 -2.87 -5.08
C ARG A 54 2.38 -3.86 -6.17
N ARG A 55 3.65 -4.30 -6.13
CA ARG A 55 4.15 -5.29 -7.08
C ARG A 55 3.52 -6.67 -6.88
N LEU A 56 3.33 -7.09 -5.63
CA LEU A 56 2.64 -8.34 -5.31
C LEU A 56 1.15 -8.29 -5.67
N LEU A 57 0.51 -7.12 -5.52
CA LEU A 57 -0.89 -6.93 -5.90
C LEU A 57 -1.08 -6.96 -7.42
N GLY A 58 -0.03 -6.64 -8.18
CA GLY A 58 -0.08 -6.46 -9.64
C GLY A 58 -0.40 -5.03 -10.07
N ALA A 59 -0.34 -4.07 -9.15
CA ALA A 59 -0.54 -2.63 -9.39
C ALA A 59 0.72 -1.92 -9.89
N GLY A 60 1.91 -2.48 -9.64
CA GLY A 60 3.21 -1.85 -9.90
C GLY A 60 3.55 -1.46 -11.36
N GLU A 61 2.67 -1.72 -12.33
CA GLU A 61 2.80 -1.26 -13.73
C GLU A 61 1.87 -0.08 -14.06
N ARG A 62 0.90 0.26 -13.20
CA ARG A 62 -0.14 1.27 -13.46
C ARG A 62 0.10 2.60 -12.77
N ASP A 63 1.06 2.64 -11.87
CA ASP A 63 1.32 3.79 -11.03
C ASP A 63 2.53 4.59 -11.55
N GLY A 64 2.24 5.76 -12.12
CA GLY A 64 3.19 6.87 -12.17
C GLY A 64 3.37 7.38 -10.74
N GLY A 65 4.24 6.70 -9.99
CA GLY A 65 4.33 6.83 -8.54
C GLY A 65 4.42 8.27 -8.04
N PHE A 66 3.51 8.63 -7.13
CA PHE A 66 3.69 9.76 -6.24
C PHE A 66 4.31 9.25 -4.95
N ASP A 67 5.60 9.56 -4.77
CA ASP A 67 6.37 9.29 -3.57
C ASP A 67 6.28 10.53 -2.65
N TRP A 68 5.78 10.37 -1.43
CA TRP A 68 5.74 11.45 -0.44
C TRP A 68 6.94 11.42 0.52
N ALA A 69 7.93 10.57 0.26
CA ALA A 69 9.25 10.66 0.91
C ALA A 69 10.04 11.89 0.44
#